data_AF-A0A949XEC9-F1
#
_entry.id   AF-A0A949XEC9-F1
#
_cell.length_a   1.000
_cell.length_b   1.000
_cell.length_c   1.000
_cell.angle_alpha   90.00
_cell.angle_beta   90.00
_cell.angle_gamma   90.00
#
_symmetry.space_group_name_H-M   'P 1'
#
loop_
_entity.id
_entity.type
_entity.pdbx_description
1 polymer ?
#
loop_
_entity_poly.entity_id
_entity_poly.type
_entity_poly.pdbx_seq_one_letter_code
_entity_poly.pdbx_strand_id
1 'polypeptide(L)'
;MTTVHALKKSAGVGFFFAAIATIGLLRPLAAAGQACGGFCSALQTAYGNLALNGNGGAENSAFGDNALGGNSGGDNTAVGLFTLLNNSGSDNTAMGVDALENNAGSDNTADGFEALQSGNSGARNTATGSKALNGNTTGNSNTGMGVDALVFNSGGSNNTAIGDDALRNNNANNNTAVGAIALESNSTGVENTATGVAALLNNSSGNDNTAIGFTALESNVADNNTAVGATALESNSTGV
;
A
#
# COMPACT_ATOMS: atom_id res chain seq x y z
N MET A 1 54.53 -16.50 -52.80
CA MET A 1 53.45 -17.14 -52.01
C MET A 1 52.93 -16.04 -51.10
N THR A 2 51.67 -15.62 -51.10
CA THR A 2 50.44 -16.41 -51.27
C THR A 2 49.30 -15.45 -51.64
N THR A 3 48.30 -16.03 -52.30
CA THR A 3 47.07 -15.51 -52.91
C THR A 3 46.22 -14.52 -52.09
N VAL A 4 45.67 -13.54 -52.80
CA VAL A 4 44.45 -12.79 -52.45
C VAL A 4 43.23 -13.69 -52.74
N HIS A 5 42.42 -13.99 -51.72
CA HIS A 5 40.99 -14.28 -51.82
C HIS A 5 40.29 -14.04 -50.48
N ALA A 6 39.07 -13.50 -50.58
CA ALA A 6 38.34 -12.74 -49.57
C ALA A 6 37.66 -13.57 -48.46
N LEU A 7 37.44 -12.92 -47.30
CA LEU A 7 36.32 -13.22 -46.40
C LEU A 7 35.74 -11.92 -45.83
N LYS A 8 34.50 -11.60 -46.23
CA LYS A 8 33.59 -10.74 -45.46
C LYS A 8 33.25 -11.45 -44.15
N LYS A 9 33.35 -10.79 -43.00
CA LYS A 9 32.56 -11.12 -41.81
C LYS A 9 32.25 -9.85 -41.01
N SER A 10 31.01 -9.78 -40.58
CA SER A 10 30.27 -8.64 -40.05
C SER A 10 30.91 -7.98 -38.83
N ALA A 11 30.83 -6.65 -38.77
CA ALA A 11 30.99 -5.90 -37.54
C ALA A 11 29.94 -6.36 -36.53
N GLY A 12 30.39 -6.93 -35.42
CA GLY A 12 29.48 -7.44 -34.40
C GLY A 12 30.20 -8.18 -33.29
N VAL A 13 31.12 -7.53 -32.57
CA VAL A 13 31.40 -7.77 -31.14
C VAL A 13 32.07 -6.52 -30.60
N GLY A 14 31.32 -5.67 -29.89
CA GLY A 14 31.81 -4.40 -29.36
C GLY A 14 30.82 -3.73 -28.43
N PHE A 15 30.08 -4.53 -27.66
CA PHE A 15 29.25 -4.09 -26.54
C PHE A 15 29.43 -5.15 -25.45
N PHE A 16 29.49 -4.73 -24.18
CA PHE A 16 29.92 -5.48 -22.99
C PHE A 16 31.39 -5.29 -22.62
N PHE A 17 31.73 -4.10 -22.12
CA PHE A 17 32.59 -3.85 -20.94
C PHE A 17 32.73 -2.32 -20.77
N ALA A 18 31.64 -1.63 -20.42
CA ALA A 18 31.66 -0.21 -20.07
C ALA A 18 30.51 0.21 -19.14
N ALA A 19 30.06 -0.68 -18.25
CA ALA A 19 28.90 -0.42 -17.38
C ALA A 19 29.25 -0.19 -15.88
N ILE A 20 30.53 -0.14 -15.47
CA ILE A 20 30.89 -0.02 -14.04
C ILE A 20 32.05 0.97 -13.81
N ALA A 21 32.03 2.15 -14.44
CA ALA A 21 33.08 3.17 -14.18
C ALA A 21 32.61 4.64 -14.24
N THR A 22 31.30 4.90 -14.16
CA THR A 22 30.76 6.28 -14.16
C THR A 22 29.68 6.50 -13.10
N ILE A 23 29.84 5.89 -11.92
CA ILE A 23 29.13 6.26 -10.67
C ILE A 23 29.92 7.34 -9.90
N GLY A 24 30.67 8.19 -10.61
CA GLY A 24 31.42 9.28 -10.00
C GLY A 24 31.42 10.48 -10.91
N LEU A 25 30.92 11.61 -10.41
CA LEU A 25 30.75 12.93 -11.04
C LEU A 25 29.36 13.19 -11.64
N LEU A 26 28.38 13.33 -10.74
CA LEU A 26 27.20 14.17 -10.92
C LEU A 26 27.61 15.57 -11.39
N ARG A 27 27.22 15.93 -12.61
CA ARG A 27 26.81 17.30 -12.97
C ARG A 27 25.38 17.20 -13.51
N PRO A 28 24.49 18.13 -13.16
CA PRO A 28 23.07 17.99 -13.44
C PRO A 28 22.85 18.12 -14.94
N LEU A 29 22.37 17.04 -15.57
CA LEU A 29 21.90 17.11 -16.94
C LEU A 29 20.62 17.93 -16.92
N ALA A 30 20.60 19.01 -17.71
CA ALA A 30 19.58 20.04 -17.78
C ALA A 30 18.22 19.52 -18.30
N ALA A 31 17.54 18.72 -17.48
CA ALA A 31 16.09 18.44 -17.54
C ALA A 31 15.38 18.85 -16.23
N ALA A 32 16.11 19.47 -15.29
CA ALA A 32 15.65 19.90 -13.97
C ALA A 32 14.87 21.23 -13.95
N GLY A 33 14.36 21.71 -15.09
CA GLY A 33 13.68 23.01 -15.20
C GLY A 33 12.23 23.04 -14.67
N GLN A 34 11.62 21.88 -14.42
CA GLN A 34 10.22 21.72 -14.00
C GLN A 34 10.03 20.85 -12.74
N ALA A 35 11.09 20.18 -12.28
CA ALA A 35 11.01 19.14 -11.25
C ALA A 35 11.29 19.62 -9.81
N CYS A 36 11.48 20.93 -9.57
CA CYS A 36 11.95 21.41 -8.26
C CYS A 36 11.39 22.76 -7.80
N GLY A 37 10.53 23.47 -8.55
CA GLY A 37 9.80 24.67 -8.09
C GLY A 37 10.58 25.80 -7.36
N GLY A 38 11.92 25.79 -7.37
CA GLY A 38 12.77 26.72 -6.60
C GLY A 38 13.24 26.27 -5.20
N PHE A 39 12.89 25.07 -4.71
CA PHE A 39 13.18 24.64 -3.31
C PHE A 39 13.78 23.23 -3.18
N CYS A 40 14.70 22.84 -4.07
CA CYS A 40 15.48 21.62 -3.86
C CYS A 40 16.59 21.87 -2.82
N SER A 41 16.29 21.56 -1.55
CA SER A 41 17.30 21.30 -0.51
C SER A 41 18.19 20.13 -0.95
N ALA A 42 19.41 20.04 -0.42
CA ALA A 42 20.49 19.22 -0.96
C ALA A 42 20.27 17.68 -0.99
N LEU A 43 19.11 17.17 -0.58
CA LEU A 43 18.82 15.74 -0.42
C LEU A 43 17.52 15.26 -1.13
N GLN A 44 17.05 15.94 -2.19
CA GLN A 44 15.83 15.55 -2.91
C GLN A 44 16.13 14.82 -4.23
N THR A 45 15.30 13.84 -4.59
CA THR A 45 15.34 13.14 -5.91
C THR A 45 14.01 13.34 -6.64
N ALA A 46 14.02 13.88 -7.87
CA ALA A 46 12.78 14.06 -8.65
C ALA A 46 12.91 13.67 -10.13
N TYR A 47 11.87 13.00 -10.65
CA TYR A 47 11.68 12.74 -12.07
C TYR A 47 10.20 12.81 -12.43
N GLY A 48 9.83 13.58 -13.46
CA GLY A 48 8.44 13.77 -13.86
C GLY A 48 8.02 15.24 -13.90
N ASN A 49 6.85 15.51 -14.45
CA ASN A 49 6.32 16.87 -14.57
C ASN A 49 5.76 17.33 -13.22
N LEU A 50 6.13 18.53 -12.77
CA LEU A 50 5.73 19.10 -11.47
C LEU A 50 6.02 18.20 -10.24
N ALA A 51 6.90 17.21 -10.37
CA ALA A 51 7.42 16.47 -9.22
C ALA A 51 8.03 17.47 -8.21
N LEU A 52 7.76 17.30 -6.91
CA LEU A 52 8.19 18.19 -5.82
C LEU A 52 7.78 19.67 -5.95
N ASN A 53 6.89 20.01 -6.88
CA ASN A 53 6.47 21.39 -7.08
C ASN A 53 5.56 21.87 -5.95
N GLY A 54 6.13 22.45 -4.89
CA GLY A 54 5.42 22.82 -3.66
C GLY A 54 5.82 21.98 -2.45
N ASN A 55 6.80 21.08 -2.61
CA ASN A 55 7.40 20.34 -1.51
C ASN A 55 8.13 21.29 -0.53
N GLY A 56 7.64 21.38 0.71
CA GLY A 56 8.27 22.06 1.85
C GLY A 56 9.04 21.13 2.79
N GLY A 57 9.01 19.82 2.56
CA GLY A 57 9.72 18.83 3.36
C GLY A 57 11.15 18.52 2.89
N ALA A 58 11.93 17.88 3.75
CA ALA A 58 13.31 17.46 3.46
C ALA A 58 13.39 15.97 3.05
N GLU A 59 14.46 15.59 2.34
CA GLU A 59 14.83 14.17 2.11
C GLU A 59 13.78 13.34 1.35
N ASN A 60 13.00 14.00 0.47
CA ASN A 60 11.96 13.32 -0.30
C ASN A 60 12.43 12.84 -1.68
N SER A 61 11.87 11.72 -2.13
CA SER A 61 12.07 11.15 -3.47
C SER A 61 10.74 11.07 -4.22
N ALA A 62 10.63 11.70 -5.39
CA ALA A 62 9.43 11.71 -6.23
C ALA A 62 9.71 11.22 -7.66
N PHE A 63 8.88 10.31 -8.15
CA PHE A 63 8.88 9.84 -9.53
C PHE A 63 7.44 9.85 -10.09
N GLY A 64 7.11 10.77 -10.97
CA GLY A 64 5.78 10.86 -11.58
C GLY A 64 5.28 12.29 -11.73
N ASP A 65 4.09 12.44 -12.31
CA ASP A 65 3.46 13.75 -12.50
C ASP A 65 2.82 14.21 -11.17
N ASN A 66 3.16 15.43 -10.73
CA ASN A 66 2.69 16.02 -9.47
C ASN A 66 2.94 15.17 -8.20
N ALA A 67 3.84 14.18 -8.27
CA ALA A 67 4.26 13.45 -7.08
C ALA A 67 4.86 14.44 -6.06
N LEU A 68 4.35 14.42 -4.82
CA LEU A 68 4.75 15.31 -3.73
C LEU A 68 4.59 16.83 -4.02
N GLY A 69 3.61 17.23 -4.86
CA GLY A 69 3.39 18.65 -5.22
C GLY A 69 2.88 19.57 -4.09
N GLY A 70 2.32 19.04 -3.01
CA GLY A 70 1.84 19.82 -1.85
C GLY A 70 2.41 19.29 -0.54
N ASN A 71 3.54 18.58 -0.62
CA ASN A 71 4.12 17.89 0.52
C ASN A 71 4.78 18.88 1.50
N SER A 72 4.67 18.63 2.80
CA SER A 72 5.38 19.36 3.86
C SER A 72 6.13 18.44 4.84
N GLY A 73 5.94 17.12 4.73
CA GLY A 73 6.63 16.14 5.55
C GLY A 73 7.97 15.68 4.97
N GLY A 74 8.83 15.12 5.81
CA GLY A 74 10.17 14.65 5.42
C GLY A 74 10.23 13.17 5.07
N ASP A 75 11.31 12.75 4.43
CA ASP A 75 11.67 11.32 4.29
C ASP A 75 10.62 10.47 3.55
N ASN A 76 9.92 11.06 2.58
CA ASN A 76 8.88 10.37 1.81
C ASN A 76 9.40 9.88 0.44
N THR A 77 8.93 8.72 0.02
CA THR A 77 9.13 8.17 -1.33
C THR A 77 7.79 8.06 -2.07
N ALA A 78 7.65 8.75 -3.20
CA ALA A 78 6.43 8.79 -4.00
C ALA A 78 6.69 8.36 -5.45
N VAL A 79 5.93 7.38 -5.95
CA VAL A 79 6.03 6.88 -7.33
C VAL A 79 4.64 6.77 -7.98
N GLY A 80 4.32 7.69 -8.89
CA GLY A 80 3.04 7.70 -9.60
C GLY A 80 2.48 9.10 -9.86
N LEU A 81 1.30 9.16 -10.47
CA LEU A 81 0.55 10.40 -10.67
C LEU A 81 -0.14 10.79 -9.36
N PHE A 82 0.04 12.04 -8.91
CA PHE A 82 -0.55 12.61 -7.68
C PHE A 82 -0.27 11.81 -6.39
N THR A 83 0.70 10.90 -6.41
CA THR A 83 1.13 10.14 -5.24
C THR A 83 1.68 11.08 -4.17
N LEU A 84 1.18 10.97 -2.93
CA LEU A 84 1.53 11.85 -1.81
C LEU A 84 1.40 13.36 -2.13
N LEU A 85 0.45 13.74 -2.99
CA LEU A 85 0.28 15.14 -3.42
C LEU A 85 0.12 16.09 -2.23
N ASN A 86 -0.88 15.90 -1.38
CA ASN A 86 -1.16 16.74 -0.21
C ASN A 86 -0.74 16.01 1.06
N ASN A 87 0.58 15.89 1.27
CA ASN A 87 1.14 15.16 2.41
C ASN A 87 1.74 16.10 3.47
N SER A 88 1.46 15.86 4.76
CA SER A 88 2.17 16.49 5.88
C SER A 88 2.85 15.49 6.81
N GLY A 89 2.70 14.20 6.57
CA GLY A 89 3.36 13.14 7.32
C GLY A 89 4.77 12.86 6.82
N SER A 90 5.60 12.28 7.68
CA SER A 90 6.96 11.87 7.32
C SER A 90 7.07 10.36 7.15
N ASP A 91 8.18 9.90 6.58
CA ASP A 91 8.54 8.47 6.53
C ASP A 91 7.52 7.60 5.76
N ASN A 92 6.82 8.17 4.77
CA ASN A 92 5.84 7.44 3.97
C ASN A 92 6.45 6.91 2.66
N THR A 93 6.07 5.69 2.28
CA THR A 93 6.40 5.11 0.98
C THR A 93 5.12 4.84 0.21
N ALA A 94 4.98 5.44 -0.97
CA ALA A 94 3.78 5.34 -1.79
C ALA A 94 4.11 5.04 -3.26
N MET A 95 3.39 4.08 -3.84
CA MET A 95 3.45 3.72 -5.25
C MET A 95 2.04 3.52 -5.80
N GLY A 96 1.73 4.14 -6.95
CA GLY A 96 0.43 4.07 -7.58
C GLY A 96 -0.24 5.43 -7.73
N VAL A 97 -1.18 5.53 -8.66
CA VAL A 97 -1.94 6.77 -8.90
C VAL A 97 -2.82 7.04 -7.67
N ASP A 98 -2.75 8.27 -7.17
CA ASP A 98 -3.48 8.76 -5.99
C ASP A 98 -3.20 8.00 -4.67
N ALA A 99 -2.13 7.18 -4.62
CA ALA A 99 -1.73 6.52 -3.38
C ALA A 99 -1.29 7.56 -2.33
N LEU A 100 -1.89 7.50 -1.13
CA LEU A 100 -1.68 8.47 -0.04
C LEU A 100 -1.84 9.94 -0.47
N GLU A 101 -2.70 10.25 -1.45
CA GLU A 101 -2.86 11.59 -2.01
C GLU A 101 -3.12 12.66 -0.92
N ASN A 102 -3.96 12.36 0.07
CA ASN A 102 -4.26 13.26 1.18
C ASN A 102 -3.88 12.58 2.51
N ASN A 103 -2.68 12.87 3.00
CA ASN A 103 -2.11 12.17 4.16
C ASN A 103 -1.48 13.13 5.18
N ALA A 104 -1.83 12.96 6.45
CA ALA A 104 -1.23 13.66 7.58
C ALA A 104 -0.50 12.71 8.55
N GLY A 105 -0.63 11.40 8.37
CA GLY A 105 0.03 10.37 9.19
C GLY A 105 1.43 10.02 8.70
N SER A 106 2.27 9.52 9.61
CA SER A 106 3.63 9.07 9.29
C SER A 106 3.74 7.55 9.21
N ASP A 107 4.87 7.05 8.70
CA ASP A 107 5.22 5.64 8.66
C ASP A 107 4.25 4.76 7.84
N ASN A 108 3.56 5.31 6.84
CA ASN A 108 2.63 4.54 6.02
C ASN A 108 3.30 3.97 4.75
N THR A 109 2.94 2.76 4.38
CA THR A 109 3.29 2.14 3.09
C THR A 109 2.02 1.95 2.27
N ALA A 110 1.97 2.49 1.05
CA ALA A 110 0.86 2.32 0.12
C ALA A 110 1.37 1.88 -1.26
N ASP A 111 0.90 0.74 -1.75
CA ASP A 111 1.25 0.21 -3.08
C ASP A 111 -0.03 -0.22 -3.80
N GLY A 112 -0.52 0.63 -4.70
CA GLY A 112 -1.73 0.40 -5.47
C GLY A 112 -2.45 1.68 -5.88
N PHE A 113 -3.35 1.56 -6.86
CA PHE A 113 -4.26 2.63 -7.24
C PHE A 113 -5.14 3.02 -6.04
N GLU A 114 -5.14 4.30 -5.65
CA GLU A 114 -5.96 4.85 -4.55
C GLU A 114 -5.75 4.15 -3.18
N ALA A 115 -4.62 3.48 -2.95
CA ALA A 115 -4.30 2.88 -1.65
C ALA A 115 -4.09 3.98 -0.59
N LEU A 116 -4.78 3.89 0.55
CA LEU A 116 -4.75 4.89 1.65
C LEU A 116 -5.05 6.35 1.21
N GLN A 117 -5.82 6.57 0.14
CA GLN A 117 -6.01 7.91 -0.45
C GLN A 117 -6.68 8.94 0.49
N SER A 118 -7.67 8.53 1.29
CA SER A 118 -8.63 9.46 1.89
C SER A 118 -8.21 9.98 3.27
N GLY A 119 -7.59 11.16 3.31
CA GLY A 119 -7.51 12.01 4.51
C GLY A 119 -6.89 11.32 5.72
N ASN A 120 -5.91 10.44 5.47
CA ASN A 120 -5.36 9.56 6.49
C ASN A 120 -4.48 10.34 7.47
N SER A 121 -4.94 10.51 8.70
CA SER A 121 -4.14 10.96 9.84
C SER A 121 -3.56 9.80 10.65
N GLY A 122 -3.89 8.56 10.29
CA GLY A 122 -3.38 7.34 10.89
C GLY A 122 -1.95 7.03 10.48
N ALA A 123 -1.18 6.46 11.39
CA ALA A 123 0.22 6.10 11.22
C ALA A 123 0.44 4.58 11.20
N ARG A 124 1.57 4.17 10.62
CA ARG A 124 2.02 2.76 10.57
C ARG A 124 1.06 1.81 9.84
N ASN A 125 0.37 2.30 8.81
CA ASN A 125 -0.49 1.45 8.00
C ASN A 125 0.27 0.90 6.78
N THR A 126 0.04 -0.36 6.43
CA THR A 126 0.54 -0.98 5.19
C THR A 126 -0.64 -1.35 4.31
N ALA A 127 -0.71 -0.77 3.11
CA ALA A 127 -1.74 -1.03 2.12
C ALA A 127 -1.10 -1.52 0.82
N THR A 128 -1.45 -2.71 0.36
CA THR A 128 -0.96 -3.27 -0.90
C THR A 128 -2.14 -3.84 -1.69
N GLY A 129 -2.46 -3.22 -2.82
CA GLY A 129 -3.63 -3.54 -3.64
C GLY A 129 -4.41 -2.29 -4.01
N SER A 130 -5.18 -2.37 -5.09
CA SER A 130 -6.08 -1.28 -5.50
C SER A 130 -7.07 -1.00 -4.37
N LYS A 131 -7.16 0.27 -3.93
CA LYS A 131 -8.06 0.76 -2.89
C LYS A 131 -7.92 0.09 -1.52
N ALA A 132 -6.84 -0.65 -1.28
CA ALA A 132 -6.54 -1.17 0.05
C ALA A 132 -6.48 0.00 1.05
N LEU A 133 -7.23 -0.11 2.16
CA LEU A 133 -7.35 0.93 3.20
C LEU A 133 -7.79 2.32 2.69
N ASN A 134 -8.45 2.42 1.54
CA ASN A 134 -8.80 3.71 0.92
C ASN A 134 -9.56 4.67 1.87
N GLY A 135 -10.53 4.15 2.62
CA GLY A 135 -11.35 4.91 3.56
C GLY A 135 -10.75 5.10 4.96
N ASN A 136 -9.47 4.75 5.19
CA ASN A 136 -8.83 4.92 6.49
C ASN A 136 -8.46 6.38 6.80
N THR A 137 -9.15 6.95 7.80
CA THR A 137 -9.01 8.36 8.17
C THR A 137 -8.18 8.58 9.44
N THR A 138 -8.31 7.70 10.44
CA THR A 138 -7.66 7.87 11.75
C THR A 138 -7.05 6.59 12.31
N GLY A 139 -7.33 5.43 11.70
CA GLY A 139 -6.88 4.13 12.17
C GLY A 139 -5.37 3.95 12.04
N ASN A 140 -4.74 3.34 13.06
CA ASN A 140 -3.30 3.11 13.10
C ASN A 140 -2.97 1.63 13.03
N SER A 141 -1.75 1.32 12.59
CA SER A 141 -1.18 -0.04 12.64
C SER A 141 -2.04 -1.09 11.91
N ASN A 142 -2.69 -0.72 10.81
CA ASN A 142 -3.46 -1.67 9.99
C ASN A 142 -2.61 -2.22 8.85
N THR A 143 -2.79 -3.50 8.51
CA THR A 143 -2.21 -4.14 7.32
C THR A 143 -3.34 -4.59 6.41
N GLY A 144 -3.48 -4.00 5.22
CA GLY A 144 -4.42 -4.41 4.18
C GLY A 144 -3.66 -4.86 2.93
N MET A 145 -3.79 -6.13 2.56
CA MET A 145 -3.15 -6.71 1.38
C MET A 145 -4.19 -7.44 0.52
N GLY A 146 -4.57 -6.83 -0.59
CA GLY A 146 -5.65 -7.29 -1.47
C GLY A 146 -6.39 -6.10 -2.08
N VAL A 147 -7.16 -6.34 -3.15
CA VAL A 147 -8.06 -5.31 -3.67
C VAL A 147 -9.18 -5.10 -2.66
N ASP A 148 -9.50 -3.84 -2.39
CA ASP A 148 -10.55 -3.41 -1.43
C ASP A 148 -10.40 -3.96 0.01
N ALA A 149 -9.23 -4.51 0.38
CA ALA A 149 -8.95 -4.95 1.75
C ALA A 149 -9.02 -3.75 2.72
N LEU A 150 -9.84 -3.84 3.77
CA LEU A 150 -10.11 -2.74 4.73
C LEU A 150 -10.59 -1.42 4.07
N VAL A 151 -11.19 -1.46 2.88
CA VAL A 151 -11.56 -0.25 2.11
C VAL A 151 -12.45 0.72 2.88
N PHE A 152 -13.35 0.25 3.75
CA PHE A 152 -14.25 1.08 4.55
C PHE A 152 -13.89 1.16 6.05
N ASN A 153 -12.61 1.01 6.40
CA ASN A 153 -12.14 1.17 7.79
C ASN A 153 -11.86 2.63 8.12
N SER A 154 -12.80 3.39 8.71
CA SER A 154 -12.61 4.81 9.00
C SER A 154 -11.67 5.09 10.18
N GLY A 155 -11.75 4.31 11.26
CA GLY A 155 -10.95 4.55 12.48
C GLY A 155 -10.45 3.30 13.21
N GLY A 156 -10.80 2.10 12.73
CA GLY A 156 -10.33 0.85 13.32
C GLY A 156 -8.80 0.75 13.27
N SER A 157 -8.19 0.23 14.32
CA SER A 157 -6.75 0.10 14.49
C SER A 157 -6.34 -1.35 14.78
N ASN A 158 -5.08 -1.67 14.48
CA ASN A 158 -4.48 -2.99 14.68
C ASN A 158 -5.21 -4.13 13.94
N ASN A 159 -5.76 -3.87 12.75
CA ASN A 159 -6.39 -4.90 11.94
C ASN A 159 -5.40 -5.45 10.90
N THR A 160 -5.49 -6.75 10.63
CA THR A 160 -4.76 -7.42 9.54
C THR A 160 -5.76 -8.03 8.58
N ALA A 161 -5.76 -7.60 7.32
CA ALA A 161 -6.63 -8.10 6.25
C ALA A 161 -5.76 -8.52 5.07
N ILE A 162 -5.75 -9.82 4.75
CA ILE A 162 -4.97 -10.38 3.64
C ILE A 162 -5.93 -11.18 2.75
N GLY A 163 -6.30 -10.63 1.61
CA GLY A 163 -7.27 -11.19 0.68
C GLY A 163 -8.07 -10.08 -0.01
N ASP A 164 -8.61 -10.42 -1.18
CA ASP A 164 -9.62 -9.60 -1.86
C ASP A 164 -10.84 -9.43 -0.93
N ASP A 165 -11.25 -8.19 -0.68
CA ASP A 165 -12.39 -7.85 0.21
C ASP A 165 -12.29 -8.35 1.67
N ALA A 166 -11.09 -8.74 2.13
CA ALA A 166 -10.89 -9.08 3.54
C ALA A 166 -11.14 -7.86 4.43
N LEU A 167 -11.99 -8.00 5.46
CA LEU A 167 -12.42 -6.90 6.35
C LEU A 167 -12.95 -5.67 5.60
N ARG A 168 -13.56 -5.83 4.41
CA ARG A 168 -14.04 -4.74 3.55
C ARG A 168 -14.80 -3.66 4.33
N ASN A 169 -15.74 -4.08 5.20
CA ASN A 169 -16.48 -3.22 6.10
C ASN A 169 -16.07 -3.50 7.55
N ASN A 170 -15.05 -2.81 8.05
CA ASN A 170 -14.60 -2.96 9.44
C ASN A 170 -14.33 -1.60 10.07
N ASN A 171 -15.06 -1.23 11.12
CA ASN A 171 -14.73 -0.03 11.91
C ASN A 171 -14.28 -0.37 13.34
N ALA A 172 -13.97 -1.65 13.57
CA ALA A 172 -13.55 -2.21 14.84
C ALA A 172 -12.04 -2.44 14.89
N ASN A 173 -11.53 -2.78 16.08
CA ASN A 173 -10.11 -2.96 16.34
C ASN A 173 -9.73 -4.44 16.47
N ASN A 174 -8.44 -4.72 16.30
CA ASN A 174 -7.81 -6.00 16.66
C ASN A 174 -8.36 -7.22 15.90
N ASN A 175 -8.84 -7.07 14.66
CA ASN A 175 -9.32 -8.20 13.84
C ASN A 175 -8.23 -8.70 12.89
N THR A 176 -8.14 -10.01 12.72
CA THR A 176 -7.28 -10.67 11.73
C THR A 176 -8.13 -11.46 10.75
N ALA A 177 -8.03 -11.15 9.46
CA ALA A 177 -8.71 -11.81 8.36
C ALA A 177 -7.70 -12.22 7.29
N VAL A 178 -7.61 -13.51 7.01
CA VAL A 178 -6.70 -14.08 5.99
C VAL A 178 -7.50 -15.00 5.07
N GLY A 179 -7.79 -14.53 3.86
CA GLY A 179 -8.64 -15.18 2.88
C GLY A 179 -9.51 -14.17 2.16
N ALA A 180 -9.89 -14.47 0.91
CA ALA A 180 -10.86 -13.64 0.20
C ALA A 180 -12.18 -13.58 0.98
N ILE A 181 -12.78 -12.38 1.08
CA ILE A 181 -14.03 -12.08 1.79
C ILE A 181 -14.08 -12.57 3.25
N ALA A 182 -12.94 -12.82 3.90
CA ALA A 182 -12.90 -13.15 5.32
C ALA A 182 -13.26 -11.91 6.15
N LEU A 183 -14.21 -12.05 7.10
CA LEU A 183 -14.74 -10.93 7.91
C LEU A 183 -15.25 -9.73 7.07
N GLU A 184 -15.72 -9.93 5.83
CA GLU A 184 -16.15 -8.85 4.94
C GLU A 184 -17.18 -7.90 5.59
N SER A 185 -18.12 -8.46 6.35
CA SER A 185 -19.20 -7.73 7.01
C SER A 185 -19.05 -7.72 8.54
N ASN A 186 -17.97 -7.13 9.05
CA ASN A 186 -17.70 -6.99 10.49
C ASN A 186 -17.97 -5.55 11.01
N SER A 187 -19.19 -5.27 11.48
CA SER A 187 -19.54 -3.90 11.86
C SER A 187 -18.90 -3.44 13.17
N THR A 188 -19.04 -4.21 14.26
CA THR A 188 -18.55 -3.83 15.59
C THR A 188 -17.74 -4.91 16.31
N GLY A 189 -17.61 -6.11 15.74
CA GLY A 189 -16.89 -7.22 16.35
C GLY A 189 -15.40 -6.89 16.51
N VAL A 190 -14.86 -7.09 17.70
CA VAL A 190 -13.42 -6.93 18.00
C VAL A 190 -12.76 -8.27 18.27
N GLU A 191 -11.43 -8.32 18.10
CA GLU A 191 -10.61 -9.46 18.54
C GLU A 191 -10.97 -10.79 17.84
N ASN A 192 -11.49 -10.72 16.61
CA ASN A 192 -11.80 -11.89 15.80
C ASN A 192 -10.62 -12.32 14.93
N THR A 193 -10.43 -13.63 14.79
CA THR A 193 -9.46 -14.25 13.88
C THR A 193 -10.18 -15.14 12.87
N ALA A 194 -10.11 -14.78 11.60
CA ALA A 194 -10.67 -15.52 10.47
C ALA A 194 -9.56 -15.94 9.50
N THR A 195 -9.41 -17.24 9.26
CA THR A 195 -8.45 -17.77 8.30
C THR A 195 -9.13 -18.78 7.38
N GLY A 196 -9.29 -18.42 6.11
CA GLY A 196 -10.04 -19.17 5.11
C GLY A 196 -10.92 -18.24 4.29
N VAL A 197 -11.23 -18.65 3.06
CA VAL A 197 -12.18 -17.89 2.21
C VAL A 197 -13.55 -17.92 2.88
N ALA A 198 -14.18 -16.74 3.01
CA ALA A 198 -15.47 -16.53 3.67
C ALA A 198 -15.55 -17.00 5.15
N ALA A 199 -14.41 -17.16 5.83
CA ALA A 199 -14.42 -17.38 7.28
C ALA A 199 -14.95 -16.13 7.99
N LEU A 200 -15.92 -16.31 8.91
CA LEU A 200 -16.60 -15.21 9.62
C LEU A 200 -17.18 -14.12 8.69
N LEU A 201 -17.59 -14.47 7.46
CA LEU A 201 -18.08 -13.54 6.43
C LEU A 201 -19.07 -12.50 7.00
N ASN A 202 -20.07 -12.97 7.75
CA ASN A 202 -21.12 -12.18 8.36
C ASN A 202 -21.01 -12.22 9.89
N ASN A 203 -20.11 -11.41 10.45
CA ASN A 203 -19.94 -11.25 11.89
C ASN A 203 -20.29 -9.83 12.35
N SER A 204 -21.58 -9.52 12.50
CA SER A 204 -21.99 -8.13 12.76
C SER A 204 -21.48 -7.57 14.09
N SER A 205 -21.46 -8.37 15.16
CA SER A 205 -21.19 -7.92 16.53
C SER A 205 -20.42 -8.91 17.41
N GLY A 206 -20.14 -10.12 16.92
CA GLY A 206 -19.46 -11.15 17.71
C GLY A 206 -18.00 -10.76 17.99
N ASN A 207 -17.57 -10.94 19.22
CA ASN A 207 -16.20 -10.69 19.66
C ASN A 207 -15.47 -12.00 19.98
N ASP A 208 -14.14 -11.97 19.97
CA ASP A 208 -13.32 -13.09 20.42
C ASP A 208 -13.57 -14.42 19.66
N ASN A 209 -13.99 -14.36 18.39
CA ASN A 209 -14.24 -15.56 17.60
C ASN A 209 -13.00 -15.98 16.80
N THR A 210 -12.72 -17.28 16.78
CA THR A 210 -11.69 -17.91 15.95
C THR A 210 -12.33 -18.84 14.93
N ALA A 211 -12.18 -18.53 13.64
CA ALA A 211 -12.65 -19.35 12.53
C ALA A 211 -11.49 -19.73 11.61
N ILE A 212 -11.23 -21.03 11.48
CA ILE A 212 -10.15 -21.57 10.65
C ILE A 212 -10.73 -22.61 9.68
N GLY A 213 -10.91 -22.22 8.43
CA GLY A 213 -11.45 -23.07 7.37
C GLY A 213 -12.28 -22.27 6.35
N PHE A 214 -12.48 -22.85 5.17
CA PHE A 214 -13.45 -22.34 4.19
C PHE A 214 -14.83 -22.27 4.85
N THR A 215 -15.47 -21.09 4.83
CA THR A 215 -16.81 -20.82 5.40
C THR A 215 -17.00 -21.22 6.87
N ALA A 216 -15.93 -21.31 7.66
CA ALA A 216 -16.04 -21.52 9.10
C ALA A 216 -16.70 -20.30 9.77
N LEU A 217 -17.74 -20.51 10.59
CA LEU A 217 -18.55 -19.46 11.23
C LEU A 217 -19.08 -18.40 10.24
N GLU A 218 -19.42 -18.79 9.00
CA GLU A 218 -19.83 -17.86 7.95
C GLU A 218 -20.89 -16.84 8.41
N SER A 219 -21.87 -17.25 9.21
CA SER A 219 -22.82 -16.36 9.88
C SER A 219 -22.72 -16.52 11.40
N ASN A 220 -22.24 -15.47 12.07
CA ASN A 220 -22.07 -15.47 13.52
C ASN A 220 -22.47 -14.12 14.15
N VAL A 221 -23.19 -14.17 15.27
CA VAL A 221 -23.51 -12.98 16.10
C VAL A 221 -23.11 -13.15 17.57
N ALA A 222 -22.54 -14.31 17.92
CA ALA A 222 -22.16 -14.66 19.28
C ALA A 222 -20.67 -14.41 19.52
N ASP A 223 -20.30 -14.29 20.79
CA ASP A 223 -18.92 -14.11 21.21
C ASP A 223 -18.25 -15.46 21.52
N ASN A 224 -16.91 -15.48 21.58
CA ASN A 224 -16.09 -16.57 22.14
C ASN A 224 -16.20 -17.93 21.42
N ASN A 225 -16.51 -17.98 20.13
CA ASN A 225 -16.61 -19.24 19.40
C ASN A 225 -15.28 -19.65 18.78
N THR A 226 -14.97 -20.95 18.80
CA THR A 226 -13.85 -21.53 18.04
C THR A 226 -14.36 -22.58 17.06
N ALA A 227 -14.19 -22.32 15.77
CA ALA A 227 -14.51 -23.25 14.69
C ALA A 227 -13.25 -23.59 13.89
N VAL A 228 -12.92 -24.88 13.80
CA VAL A 228 -11.78 -25.39 13.03
C VAL A 228 -12.26 -26.49 12.10
N GLY A 229 -12.09 -26.27 10.80
CA GLY A 229 -12.55 -27.14 9.72
C GLY A 229 -13.36 -26.37 8.69
N ALA A 230 -13.38 -26.88 7.46
CA ALA A 230 -14.27 -26.33 6.43
C ALA A 230 -15.74 -26.48 6.88
N THR A 231 -16.54 -25.44 6.65
CA THR A 231 -17.97 -25.34 6.99
C THR A 231 -18.28 -25.59 8.48
N ALA A 232 -17.29 -25.49 9.38
CA ALA A 232 -17.50 -25.71 10.81
C ALA A 232 -18.34 -24.56 11.39
N LEU A 233 -19.45 -24.90 12.05
CA LEU A 233 -20.40 -23.95 12.65
C LEU A 233 -20.90 -22.87 11.66
N GLU A 234 -21.10 -23.24 10.39
CA GLU A 234 -21.48 -22.34 9.27
C GLU A 234 -22.57 -21.31 9.63
N SER A 235 -23.58 -21.69 10.43
CA SER A 235 -24.54 -20.76 11.02
C SER A 235 -24.59 -20.93 12.53
N ASN A 236 -24.08 -19.94 13.27
CA ASN A 236 -24.08 -19.94 14.73
C ASN A 236 -24.80 -18.70 15.29
N SER A 237 -26.01 -18.89 15.82
CA SER A 237 -26.81 -17.82 16.43
C SER A 237 -26.75 -17.79 17.95
N THR A 238 -26.06 -18.75 18.59
CA THR A 238 -25.93 -18.87 20.04
C THR A 238 -24.56 -19.45 20.35
N GLY A 239 -23.75 -18.75 21.16
CA GLY A 239 -22.39 -19.20 21.49
C GLY A 239 -22.37 -20.53 22.27
N VAL A 240 -21.24 -21.22 22.23
CA VAL A 240 -20.95 -22.38 23.10
C VAL A 240 -19.61 -22.18 23.79
#